data_AF-A0A517YA73-F1
#
_entry.id   AF-A0A517YA73-F1
#
_cell.length_a   1.000
_cell.length_b   1.000
_cell.length_c   1.000
_cell.angle_alpha   90.00
_cell.angle_beta   90.00
_cell.angle_gamma   90.00
#
_symmetry.space_group_name_H-M   'P 1'
#
loop_
_entity.id
_entity.type
_entity.pdbx_description
1 polymer ?
#
loop_
_entity_poly.entity_id
_entity_poly.type
_entity_poly.pdbx_seq_one_letter_code
_entity_poly.pdbx_strand_id
1 'polypeptide(L)'
;MWLNQWHEYAHEHASRDEIGTIEINTQYVTRRKPAWLVLLKLFGLAFMVAIAIGIAYPSLRQVLAPLQSMAVIAGVILIYSGLAFFFRPEPNTDNLGFCGGMRDDPFKYSDDINRGLMDLDFVLGPGRYVSETLLDACVLVGLAGGEEVIDDSAESAAVWNDAETPPKLETVTLRSDRFEA
;
A
#
# COMPACT_ATOMS: atom_id res chain seq x y z
N MET A 1 7.39 40.22 -16.78
CA MET A 1 6.85 39.61 -15.55
C MET A 1 5.52 38.88 -15.81
N TRP A 2 4.55 39.49 -16.51
CA TRP A 2 3.25 38.85 -16.83
C TRP A 2 3.30 37.60 -17.74
N LEU A 3 4.25 37.50 -18.67
CA LEU A 3 4.37 36.33 -19.57
C LEU A 3 4.79 35.05 -18.84
N ASN A 4 5.56 35.15 -17.75
CA ASN A 4 6.00 33.97 -16.98
C ASN A 4 4.82 33.36 -16.21
N GLN A 5 3.97 34.19 -15.60
CA GLN A 5 2.75 33.71 -14.91
C GLN A 5 1.79 33.00 -15.85
N TRP A 6 1.68 33.44 -17.11
CA TRP A 6 0.78 32.81 -18.07
C TRP A 6 1.29 31.44 -18.52
N HIS A 7 2.60 31.31 -18.73
CA HIS A 7 3.22 30.03 -19.04
C HIS A 7 3.09 29.03 -17.89
N GLU A 8 3.28 29.50 -16.66
CA GLU A 8 3.15 28.71 -15.43
C GLU A 8 1.71 28.21 -15.26
N TYR A 9 0.72 29.10 -15.40
CA TYR A 9 -0.69 28.76 -15.31
C TYR A 9 -1.16 27.76 -16.38
N ALA A 10 -0.71 27.93 -17.63
CA ALA A 10 -1.07 27.03 -18.72
C ALA A 10 -0.47 25.61 -18.53
N HIS A 11 0.75 25.51 -18.02
CA HIS A 11 1.37 24.22 -17.70
C HIS A 11 0.67 23.54 -16.50
N GLU A 12 0.30 24.27 -15.46
CA GLU A 12 -0.42 23.71 -14.31
C GLU A 12 -1.81 23.17 -14.67
N HIS A 13 -2.54 23.84 -15.58
CA HIS A 13 -3.87 23.36 -15.97
C HIS A 13 -3.82 22.09 -16.82
N ALA A 14 -2.73 21.87 -17.57
CA ALA A 14 -2.54 20.65 -18.33
C ALA A 14 -2.11 19.46 -17.45
N SER A 15 -1.42 19.69 -16.33
CA SER A 15 -0.87 18.63 -15.46
C SER A 15 -1.76 18.25 -14.27
N ARG A 16 -2.94 18.86 -14.12
CA ARG A 16 -3.88 18.49 -13.03
C ARG A 16 -4.35 17.04 -13.10
N ASP A 17 -4.42 16.47 -14.30
CA ASP A 17 -4.81 15.07 -14.50
C ASP A 17 -3.66 14.09 -14.23
N GLU A 18 -2.46 14.59 -13.92
CA GLU A 18 -1.25 13.78 -13.67
C GLU A 18 -0.91 13.65 -12.17
N ILE A 19 -1.82 14.05 -11.28
CA ILE A 19 -1.63 13.92 -9.83
C ILE A 19 -2.01 12.51 -9.39
N GLY A 20 -1.15 11.87 -8.60
CA GLY A 20 -1.42 10.59 -7.97
C GLY A 20 -2.62 10.62 -7.04
N THR A 21 -3.16 9.45 -6.72
CA THR A 21 -4.37 9.31 -5.91
C THR A 21 -4.07 8.66 -4.57
N ILE A 22 -4.95 8.84 -3.60
CA ILE A 22 -4.94 8.06 -2.36
C ILE A 22 -6.16 7.15 -2.41
N GLU A 23 -5.92 5.86 -2.59
CA GLU A 23 -6.96 4.86 -2.49
C GLU A 23 -7.25 4.58 -1.01
N ILE A 24 -8.53 4.69 -0.63
CA ILE A 24 -8.99 4.26 0.69
C ILE A 24 -9.44 2.82 0.56
N ASN A 25 -8.63 1.90 1.06
CA ASN A 25 -8.90 0.48 0.96
C ASN A 25 -10.07 0.10 1.88
N THR A 26 -11.24 -0.13 1.29
CA THR A 26 -12.45 -0.55 2.01
C THR A 26 -12.79 -2.02 1.78
N GLN A 27 -12.21 -2.65 0.76
CA GLN A 27 -12.51 -4.02 0.36
C GLN A 27 -11.28 -4.89 0.55
N TYR A 28 -11.40 -5.92 1.38
CA TYR A 28 -10.34 -6.90 1.56
C TYR A 28 -10.66 -8.18 0.78
N VAL A 29 -9.90 -8.43 -0.29
CA VAL A 29 -9.97 -9.69 -1.03
C VAL A 29 -8.96 -10.66 -0.43
N THR A 30 -9.45 -11.68 0.26
CA THR A 30 -8.61 -12.75 0.82
C THR A 30 -8.14 -13.68 -0.29
N ARG A 31 -6.82 -13.83 -0.44
CA ARG A 31 -6.23 -14.93 -1.22
C ARG A 31 -5.55 -15.91 -0.30
N ARG A 32 -5.89 -17.20 -0.39
CA ARG A 32 -5.19 -18.25 0.38
C ARG A 32 -3.75 -18.35 -0.12
N LYS A 33 -2.81 -18.02 0.75
CA LYS A 33 -1.38 -18.23 0.52
C LYS A 33 -0.95 -19.56 1.13
N PRO A 34 0.01 -20.28 0.54
CA PRO A 34 0.58 -21.46 1.18
C PRO A 34 1.20 -21.10 2.53
N ALA A 35 1.04 -21.97 3.53
CA ALA A 35 1.40 -21.71 4.92
C ALA A 35 2.87 -21.27 5.11
N TRP A 36 3.79 -21.77 4.29
CA TRP A 36 5.20 -21.42 4.37
C TRP A 36 5.48 -19.95 4.01
N LEU A 37 4.72 -19.36 3.07
CA LEU A 37 4.84 -17.94 2.74
C LEU A 37 4.35 -17.07 3.90
N VAL A 38 3.26 -17.47 4.55
CA VAL A 38 2.74 -16.79 5.74
C VAL A 38 3.77 -16.86 6.88
N LEU A 39 4.39 -18.02 7.09
CA LEU A 39 5.47 -18.19 8.07
C LEU A 39 6.66 -17.25 7.77
N LEU A 40 7.12 -17.19 6.52
CA LEU A 40 8.19 -16.29 6.11
C LEU A 40 7.82 -14.83 6.39
N LYS A 41 6.57 -14.44 6.09
CA LYS A 41 6.08 -13.10 6.38
C LYS A 41 6.09 -12.79 7.87
N LEU A 42 5.66 -13.74 8.70
CA LEU A 42 5.66 -13.63 10.16
C LEU A 42 7.07 -13.45 10.73
N PHE A 43 8.10 -14.10 10.14
CA PHE A 43 9.49 -13.83 10.52
C PHE A 43 9.91 -12.41 10.19
N GLY A 44 9.58 -11.90 9.00
CA GLY A 44 9.83 -10.50 8.63
C GLY A 44 9.12 -9.51 9.56
N LEU A 45 7.87 -9.82 9.95
CA LEU A 45 7.11 -9.04 10.92
C LEU A 45 7.79 -9.04 12.29
N ALA A 46 8.17 -10.21 12.81
CA ALA A 46 8.85 -10.32 14.10
C ALA A 46 10.17 -9.55 14.11
N PHE A 47 10.93 -9.59 13.01
CA PHE A 47 12.16 -8.82 12.84
C PHE A 47 11.91 -7.31 12.88
N MET A 48 10.91 -6.81 12.14
CA MET A 48 10.56 -5.38 12.16
C MET A 48 10.08 -4.90 13.54
N VAL A 49 9.25 -5.70 14.22
CA VAL A 49 8.80 -5.39 15.59
C VAL A 49 9.99 -5.38 16.57
N ALA A 50 10.92 -6.32 16.45
CA ALA A 50 12.12 -6.34 17.27
C ALA A 50 12.99 -5.09 17.09
N ILE A 51 13.16 -4.61 15.84
CA ILE A 51 13.86 -3.35 15.56
C ILE A 51 13.12 -2.17 16.21
N ALA A 52 11.80 -2.07 16.01
CA ALA A 52 11.00 -0.99 16.57
C ALA A 52 11.10 -0.94 18.11
N ILE A 53 11.01 -2.10 18.78
CA ILE A 53 11.20 -2.21 20.22
C ILE A 53 12.64 -1.83 20.60
N GLY A 54 13.65 -2.30 19.86
CA GLY A 54 15.06 -2.01 20.13
C GLY A 54 15.38 -0.50 20.09
N ILE A 55 14.71 0.24 19.20
CA ILE A 55 14.87 1.70 19.07
C ILE A 55 14.02 2.44 20.13
N ALA A 56 12.75 2.07 20.28
CA ALA A 56 11.81 2.84 21.11
C ALA A 56 11.95 2.55 22.62
N TYR A 57 12.17 1.29 23.00
CA TYR A 57 12.13 0.87 24.41
C TYR A 57 13.14 1.59 25.31
N PRO A 58 14.42 1.78 24.93
CA PRO A 58 15.39 2.49 25.78
C PRO A 58 14.96 3.92 26.11
N SER A 59 14.34 4.61 25.14
CA SER A 59 13.88 5.99 25.28
C SER A 59 12.62 6.08 26.16
N LEU A 60 11.63 5.20 25.95
CA LEU A 60 10.40 5.21 26.74
C LEU A 60 10.62 4.80 28.20
N ARG A 61 11.57 3.89 28.45
CA ARG A 61 11.80 3.34 29.79
C ARG A 61 12.48 4.32 30.75
N GLN A 62 12.93 5.48 30.24
CA GLN A 62 13.37 6.61 31.07
C GLN A 62 12.19 7.35 31.72
N VAL A 63 10.99 7.23 31.15
CA VAL A 63 9.80 8.01 31.53
C VAL A 63 8.70 7.13 32.12
N LEU A 64 8.53 5.91 31.60
CA LEU A 64 7.41 5.02 31.93
C LEU A 64 7.87 3.69 32.54
N ALA A 65 6.97 3.06 33.31
CA ALA A 65 7.19 1.69 33.79
C ALA A 65 7.31 0.69 32.62
N PRO A 66 7.96 -0.48 32.80
CA PRO A 66 8.20 -1.43 31.71
C PRO A 66 6.93 -1.89 30.98
N LEU A 67 5.87 -2.24 31.72
CA LEU A 67 4.60 -2.67 31.14
C LEU A 67 3.89 -1.54 30.37
N GLN A 68 3.94 -0.33 30.90
CA GLN A 68 3.37 0.86 30.24
C GLN A 68 4.12 1.18 28.95
N SER A 69 5.45 1.10 28.95
CA SER A 69 6.27 1.30 27.76
C SER A 69 5.91 0.32 26.65
N MET A 70 5.75 -0.97 26.99
CA MET A 70 5.33 -2.00 26.03
C MET A 70 3.93 -1.76 25.49
N ALA A 71 2.99 -1.38 26.36
CA ALA A 71 1.62 -1.05 25.94
C ALA A 71 1.60 0.15 24.97
N VAL A 72 2.41 1.18 25.24
CA VAL A 72 2.52 2.35 24.34
C VAL A 72 3.12 1.96 23.00
N ILE A 73 4.22 1.18 22.98
CA ILE A 73 4.84 0.72 21.73
C ILE A 73 3.85 -0.13 20.92
N ALA A 74 3.18 -1.09 21.57
CA ALA A 74 2.18 -1.93 20.91
C ALA A 74 1.00 -1.11 20.37
N GLY A 75 0.51 -0.13 21.14
CA GLY A 75 -0.55 0.78 20.71
C GLY A 75 -0.16 1.62 19.51
N VAL A 76 1.06 2.17 19.49
CA VAL A 76 1.58 2.95 18.36
C VAL A 76 1.69 2.09 17.11
N ILE A 77 2.26 0.88 17.22
CA ILE A 77 2.36 -0.07 16.09
C ILE A 77 0.97 -0.41 15.55
N LEU A 78 0.01 -0.68 16.44
CA LEU A 78 -1.35 -1.03 16.06
C LEU A 78 -2.04 0.14 15.32
N ILE A 79 -1.97 1.36 15.86
CA ILE A 79 -2.54 2.55 15.21
C ILE A 79 -1.88 2.79 13.84
N TYR A 80 -0.55 2.76 13.78
CA TYR A 80 0.19 2.96 12.55
C TYR A 80 -0.15 1.90 11.49
N SER A 81 -0.19 0.61 11.87
CA SER A 81 -0.58 -0.48 10.96
C SER A 81 -2.03 -0.36 10.48
N GLY A 82 -2.94 0.13 11.33
CA GLY A 82 -4.32 0.41 10.96
C GLY A 82 -4.42 1.53 9.92
N LEU A 83 -3.72 2.65 10.13
CA LEU A 83 -3.67 3.74 9.16
C LEU A 83 -3.05 3.29 7.83
N ALA A 84 -1.94 2.57 7.88
CA ALA A 84 -1.27 2.04 6.69
C ALA A 84 -2.10 0.99 5.94
N PHE A 85 -3.02 0.31 6.62
CA PHE A 85 -3.96 -0.61 5.97
C PHE A 85 -5.00 0.14 5.13
N PHE A 86 -5.52 1.26 5.65
CA PHE A 86 -6.58 2.03 4.98
C PHE A 86 -6.05 2.97 3.90
N PHE A 87 -4.92 3.62 4.10
CA PHE A 87 -4.39 4.60 3.16
C PHE A 87 -3.37 3.97 2.23
N ARG A 88 -3.70 3.91 0.93
CA ARG A 88 -2.80 3.47 -0.14
C ARG A 88 -2.51 4.64 -1.08
N PRO A 89 -1.42 5.39 -0.83
CA PRO A 89 -0.97 6.39 -1.79
C PRO A 89 -0.47 5.70 -3.07
N GLU A 90 -0.96 6.18 -4.21
CA GLU A 90 -0.58 5.76 -5.55
C GLU A 90 0.03 6.96 -6.26
N PRO A 91 1.34 7.22 -6.07
CA PRO A 91 2.01 8.32 -6.75
C PRO A 91 2.06 8.05 -8.26
N ASN A 92 1.83 9.10 -9.06
CA ASN A 92 2.05 8.99 -10.50
C ASN A 92 3.55 9.07 -10.81
N THR A 93 4.19 7.93 -11.04
CA THR A 93 5.64 7.85 -11.27
C THR A 93 6.08 8.45 -12.60
N ASP A 94 5.16 8.61 -13.56
CA ASP A 94 5.45 9.22 -14.86
C ASP A 94 5.65 10.74 -14.73
N ASN A 95 5.25 11.33 -13.60
CA ASN A 95 5.33 12.76 -13.32
C ASN A 95 6.07 13.06 -11.99
N LEU A 96 7.27 12.50 -11.84
CA LEU A 96 8.20 12.76 -10.72
C LEU A 96 9.38 13.70 -11.11
N GLY A 97 9.26 14.45 -12.21
CA GLY A 97 10.33 15.32 -12.69
C GLY A 97 11.50 14.57 -13.34
N PHE A 98 12.68 15.20 -13.39
CA PHE A 98 13.83 14.67 -14.13
C PHE A 98 14.51 13.49 -13.40
N CYS A 99 14.92 12.47 -14.17
CA CYS A 99 15.52 11.23 -13.66
C CYS A 99 14.63 10.48 -12.64
N GLY A 100 13.29 10.56 -12.77
CA GLY A 100 12.34 9.82 -11.93
C GLY A 100 12.36 10.25 -10.46
N GLY A 101 12.42 11.56 -10.18
CA GLY A 101 12.40 12.10 -8.81
C GLY A 101 13.72 12.67 -8.29
N MET A 102 14.83 12.51 -9.01
CA MET A 102 16.15 12.93 -8.50
C MET A 102 16.41 14.43 -8.58
N ARG A 103 15.70 15.17 -9.45
CA ARG A 103 15.83 16.62 -9.55
C ARG A 103 14.46 17.26 -9.55
N ASP A 104 14.29 18.16 -8.59
CA ASP A 104 13.11 18.99 -8.42
C ASP A 104 12.87 19.91 -9.61
N ASP A 105 11.64 19.89 -10.11
CA ASP A 105 11.17 20.94 -11.02
C ASP A 105 10.43 21.98 -10.16
N PRO A 106 11.09 23.10 -9.78
CA PRO A 106 10.54 24.05 -8.81
C PRO A 106 9.29 24.80 -9.31
N PHE A 107 8.84 24.52 -10.54
CA PHE A 107 7.70 25.17 -11.18
C PHE A 107 6.49 24.24 -11.36
N LYS A 108 6.55 22.98 -10.89
CA LYS A 108 5.45 22.01 -11.02
C LYS A 108 4.95 21.55 -9.65
N TYR A 109 3.86 22.16 -9.18
CA TYR A 109 3.20 21.75 -7.95
C TYR A 109 2.72 20.28 -7.95
N SER A 110 2.44 19.71 -9.12
CA SER A 110 2.09 18.29 -9.25
C SER A 110 3.26 17.33 -8.93
N ASP A 111 4.52 17.76 -9.16
CA ASP A 111 5.73 16.97 -8.81
C ASP A 111 5.87 16.86 -7.28
N ASP A 112 5.72 17.98 -6.56
CA ASP A 112 5.76 18.03 -5.09
C ASP A 112 4.71 17.10 -4.46
N ILE A 113 3.48 17.09 -5.00
CA ILE A 113 2.43 16.20 -4.50
C ILE A 113 2.80 14.74 -4.76
N ASN A 114 3.24 14.39 -5.97
CA ASN A 114 3.61 13.01 -6.31
C ASN A 114 4.77 12.50 -5.46
N ARG A 115 5.75 13.35 -5.14
CA ARG A 115 6.82 13.02 -4.20
C ARG A 115 6.31 12.86 -2.78
N GLY A 116 5.43 13.74 -2.33
CA GLY A 116 4.77 13.59 -1.04
C GLY A 116 4.00 12.27 -0.93
N LEU A 117 3.32 11.84 -2.00
CA LEU A 117 2.65 10.54 -2.07
C LEU A 117 3.63 9.37 -2.07
N MET A 118 4.77 9.50 -2.76
CA MET A 118 5.84 8.49 -2.75
C MET A 118 6.48 8.34 -1.37
N ASP A 119 6.77 9.46 -0.70
CA ASP A 119 7.27 9.48 0.68
C ASP A 119 6.24 8.86 1.62
N LEU A 120 4.95 9.15 1.41
CA LEU A 120 3.88 8.56 2.18
C LEU A 120 3.78 7.04 1.95
N ASP A 121 3.93 6.54 0.71
CA ASP A 121 3.96 5.09 0.43
C ASP A 121 5.16 4.42 1.11
N PHE A 122 6.33 5.06 1.06
CA PHE A 122 7.52 4.56 1.75
C PHE A 122 7.34 4.52 3.27
N VAL A 123 6.75 5.57 3.85
CA VAL A 123 6.48 5.65 5.28
C VAL A 123 5.38 4.69 5.72
N LEU A 124 4.35 4.42 4.91
CA LEU A 124 3.25 3.50 5.24
C LEU A 124 3.56 2.04 4.89
N GLY A 125 4.51 1.80 3.98
CA GLY A 125 4.87 0.48 3.45
C GLY A 125 5.11 -0.59 4.53
N PRO A 126 5.96 -0.32 5.55
CA PRO A 126 6.17 -1.27 6.65
C PRO A 126 4.87 -1.59 7.42
N GLY A 127 4.03 -0.59 7.68
CA GLY A 127 2.73 -0.76 8.33
C GLY A 127 1.76 -1.61 7.50
N ARG A 128 1.74 -1.39 6.18
CA ARG A 128 0.94 -2.20 5.24
C ARG A 128 1.38 -3.65 5.28
N TYR A 129 2.69 -3.90 5.22
CA TYR A 129 3.22 -5.27 5.34
C TYR A 129 2.79 -5.95 6.66
N VAL A 130 2.81 -5.23 7.78
CA VAL A 130 2.35 -5.76 9.09
C VAL A 130 0.88 -6.14 9.01
N SER A 131 0.02 -5.25 8.52
CA SER A 131 -1.42 -5.48 8.43
C SER A 131 -1.78 -6.65 7.53
N GLU A 132 -1.16 -6.75 6.35
CA GLU A 132 -1.35 -7.86 5.42
C GLU A 132 -0.89 -9.20 6.01
N THR A 133 0.23 -9.19 6.74
CA THR A 133 0.76 -10.41 7.38
C THR A 133 -0.17 -10.89 8.50
N LEU A 134 -0.72 -9.96 9.29
CA LEU A 134 -1.70 -10.29 10.32
C LEU A 134 -2.98 -10.88 9.72
N LEU A 135 -3.47 -10.30 8.62
CA LEU A 135 -4.64 -10.83 7.92
C LEU A 135 -4.37 -12.20 7.29
N ASP A 136 -3.21 -12.37 6.63
CA ASP A 136 -2.77 -13.66 6.09
C ASP A 136 -2.72 -14.73 7.20
N ALA A 137 -2.23 -14.37 8.39
CA ALA A 137 -2.20 -15.27 9.56
C ALA A 137 -3.60 -15.60 10.10
N CYS A 138 -4.49 -14.61 10.20
CA CYS A 138 -5.89 -14.82 10.60
C CYS A 138 -6.63 -15.76 9.64
N VAL A 139 -6.40 -15.62 8.32
CA VAL A 139 -6.95 -16.51 7.30
C VAL A 139 -6.38 -17.92 7.45
N LEU A 140 -5.07 -18.06 7.68
CA LEU A 140 -4.43 -19.37 7.86
C LEU A 140 -4.97 -20.13 9.08
N VAL A 141 -5.26 -19.42 10.17
CA VAL A 141 -5.86 -20.01 11.40
C VAL A 141 -7.36 -20.29 11.23
N GLY A 142 -8.00 -19.71 10.21
CA GLY A 142 -9.44 -19.81 9.98
C GLY A 142 -10.27 -18.83 10.82
N LEU A 143 -9.67 -17.78 11.36
CA LEU A 143 -10.36 -16.69 12.07
C LEU A 143 -11.05 -15.71 11.10
N ALA A 144 -10.54 -15.62 9.88
CA ALA A 144 -11.09 -14.78 8.81
C ALA A 144 -11.29 -15.62 7.53
N GLY A 145 -12.40 -15.43 6.85
CA GLY A 145 -12.69 -16.03 5.55
C GLY A 145 -13.45 -15.03 4.69
N GLY A 146 -13.04 -14.89 3.43
CA GLY A 146 -13.71 -14.07 2.42
C GLY A 146 -14.06 -14.92 1.20
N GLU A 147 -14.80 -14.33 0.26
CA GLU A 147 -15.09 -14.97 -1.03
C GLU A 147 -13.77 -15.30 -1.73
N GLU A 148 -13.53 -16.59 -1.96
CA GLU A 148 -12.31 -17.06 -2.58
C GLU A 148 -12.35 -16.68 -4.07
N VAL A 149 -11.72 -15.56 -4.42
CA VAL A 149 -11.41 -15.27 -5.82
C VAL A 149 -10.26 -16.20 -6.21
N ILE A 150 -10.61 -17.33 -6.82
CA ILE A 150 -9.64 -18.22 -7.44
C ILE A 150 -8.95 -17.41 -8.54
N ASP A 151 -7.65 -17.24 -8.39
CA ASP A 151 -6.87 -16.48 -9.36
C ASP A 151 -6.50 -17.42 -10.51
N ASP A 152 -7.39 -17.51 -11.50
CA ASP A 152 -7.20 -18.26 -12.75
C ASP A 152 -6.02 -17.68 -13.58
N SER A 153 -5.35 -16.60 -13.11
CA SER A 153 -4.14 -16.06 -13.73
C SER A 153 -2.98 -17.05 -13.75
N ALA A 154 -2.88 -17.96 -12.77
CA ALA A 154 -1.87 -19.01 -12.77
C ALA A 154 -2.17 -20.12 -13.81
N GLU A 155 -3.44 -20.42 -14.03
CA GLU A 155 -3.88 -21.37 -15.06
C GLU A 155 -3.71 -20.78 -16.46
N SER A 156 -4.04 -19.49 -16.63
CA SER A 156 -3.77 -18.78 -17.88
C SER A 156 -2.27 -18.59 -18.15
N ALA A 157 -1.42 -18.33 -17.14
CA ALA A 157 0.06 -18.30 -17.29
C ALA A 157 0.64 -19.62 -17.83
N ALA A 158 0.02 -20.76 -17.51
CA ALA A 158 0.38 -22.05 -18.10
C ALA A 158 -0.12 -22.19 -19.55
N VAL A 159 -1.31 -21.64 -19.86
CA VAL A 159 -1.89 -21.62 -21.23
C VAL A 159 -1.13 -20.69 -22.19
N TRP A 160 -0.51 -19.62 -21.68
CA TRP A 160 0.28 -18.67 -22.50
C TRP A 160 1.55 -19.27 -23.12
N ASN A 161 2.01 -20.44 -22.68
CA ASN A 161 3.14 -21.12 -23.32
C ASN A 161 2.77 -21.83 -24.64
N ASP A 162 1.49 -21.96 -24.99
CA ASP A 162 1.04 -22.72 -26.16
C ASP A 162 0.16 -21.95 -27.17
N ALA A 163 -0.11 -20.65 -26.99
CA ALA A 163 -1.07 -19.93 -27.85
C ALA A 163 -0.56 -18.57 -28.38
N GLU A 164 -0.31 -18.49 -29.70
CA GLU A 164 0.07 -17.28 -30.48
C GLU A 164 -1.05 -16.21 -30.59
N THR A 165 -2.06 -16.18 -29.71
CA THR A 165 -3.10 -15.13 -29.76
C THR A 165 -3.50 -14.68 -28.37
N PRO A 166 -3.42 -13.36 -28.07
CA PRO A 166 -3.84 -12.86 -26.75
C PRO A 166 -5.36 -13.05 -26.60
N PRO A 167 -5.84 -13.68 -25.51
CA PRO A 167 -7.25 -13.80 -25.23
C PRO A 167 -7.82 -12.41 -24.94
N LYS A 168 -8.99 -12.15 -25.51
CA LYS A 168 -9.82 -11.00 -25.14
C LYS A 168 -10.15 -11.13 -23.66
N LEU A 169 -9.72 -10.16 -22.86
CA LEU A 169 -10.14 -10.01 -21.47
C LEU A 169 -11.67 -9.84 -21.44
N GLU A 170 -12.36 -10.90 -21.04
CA GLU A 170 -13.80 -10.85 -20.78
C GLU A 170 -13.98 -10.19 -19.41
N THR A 171 -14.41 -8.94 -19.38
CA THR A 171 -14.74 -8.21 -18.16
C THR A 171 -15.85 -8.96 -17.42
N VAL A 172 -15.48 -9.65 -16.34
CA VAL A 172 -16.44 -10.28 -15.42
C VAL A 172 -17.13 -9.16 -14.64
N THR A 173 -18.30 -8.74 -15.12
CA THR A 173 -19.23 -7.89 -14.37
C THR A 173 -19.77 -8.68 -13.19
N LEU A 174 -19.35 -8.32 -11.97
CA LEU A 174 -19.94 -8.82 -10.74
C LEU A 174 -21.43 -8.44 -10.70
N ARG A 175 -22.27 -9.46 -10.60
CA ARG A 175 -23.73 -9.38 -10.63
C ARG A 175 -24.22 -8.69 -9.35
N SER A 176 -24.85 -7.51 -9.49
CA SER A 176 -25.32 -6.68 -8.38
C SER A 176 -26.58 -7.20 -7.66
N ASP A 177 -27.03 -8.41 -7.97
CA ASP A 177 -28.34 -8.95 -7.59
C ASP A 177 -28.47 -9.33 -6.09
N ARG A 178 -27.48 -8.99 -5.25
CA ARG A 178 -27.44 -9.41 -3.83
C ARG A 178 -27.75 -8.33 -2.79
N PHE A 179 -28.12 -7.12 -3.23
CA PHE A 179 -28.46 -6.00 -2.34
C PHE A 179 -29.97 -5.66 -2.32
N GLU A 180 -30.84 -6.66 -2.53
CA GLU A 180 -32.25 -6.56 -2.17
C GLU A 180 -32.55 -7.47 -0.99
N ALA A 181 -32.43 -6.93 0.23
CA ALA A 181 -33.07 -7.44 1.44
C ALA A 181 -33.34 -6.29 2.42
#